data_AF-A0A8J5CQN1-F1
#
_entry.id   AF-A0A8J5CQN1-F1
#
_cell.length_a   1.000
_cell.length_b   1.000
_cell.length_c   1.000
_cell.angle_alpha   90.00
_cell.angle_beta   90.00
_cell.angle_gamma   90.00
#
_symmetry.space_group_name_H-M   'P 1'
#
loop_
_entity.id
_entity.type
_entity.pdbx_description
1 polymer ?
#
loop_
_entity_poly.entity_id
_entity_poly.type
_entity_poly.pdbx_seq_one_letter_code
_entity_poly.pdbx_strand_id
1 'polypeptide(L)'
;MAMYALGLSVLQDEISYEKTQVKQVVYADDLTGAGKISELKKWWALVKENGPTIGYTPNATKSILIVKPEHYENGVRLFRDSGVTVTKGGQRHLGAVIGTDKFKAKYVGEKVSE
;
A
#
# COMPACT_ATOMS: atom_id res chain seq x y z
N MET A 1 -20.46 -7.81 -4.45
CA MET A 1 -19.74 -6.56 -4.10
C MET A 1 -20.12 -6.04 -2.71
N ALA A 2 -21.40 -5.96 -2.33
CA ALA A 2 -21.81 -5.48 -0.98
C ALA A 2 -21.20 -6.29 0.19
N MET A 3 -21.18 -7.62 0.11
CA MET A 3 -20.58 -8.48 1.16
C MET A 3 -19.08 -8.24 1.34
N TYR A 4 -18.37 -7.91 0.26
CA TYR A 4 -16.93 -7.63 0.29
C TYR A 4 -16.65 -6.27 0.94
N ALA A 5 -17.49 -5.27 0.65
CA ALA A 5 -17.42 -3.97 1.30
C ALA A 5 -17.67 -4.06 2.82
N LEU A 6 -18.66 -4.87 3.25
CA LEU A 6 -18.93 -5.10 4.68
C LEU A 6 -17.78 -5.81 5.41
N GLY A 7 -17.19 -6.82 4.77
CA GLY A 7 -15.99 -7.47 5.33
C GLY A 7 -14.84 -6.48 5.48
N LEU A 8 -14.55 -5.71 4.42
CA LEU A 8 -13.47 -4.73 4.44
C LEU A 8 -13.69 -3.58 5.43
N SER A 9 -14.91 -3.20 5.77
CA SER A 9 -15.15 -2.23 6.85
C SER A 9 -14.71 -2.76 8.21
N VAL A 10 -14.89 -4.06 8.49
CA VAL A 10 -14.41 -4.68 9.73
C VAL A 10 -12.89 -4.67 9.77
N LEU A 11 -12.23 -5.01 8.65
CA LEU A 11 -10.78 -4.91 8.56
C LEU A 11 -10.33 -3.46 8.78
N GLN A 12 -10.97 -2.48 8.14
CA GLN A 12 -10.61 -1.06 8.25
C GLN A 12 -10.59 -0.55 9.70
N ASP A 13 -11.50 -1.01 10.56
CA ASP A 13 -11.50 -0.68 11.99
C ASP A 13 -10.30 -1.29 12.72
N GLU A 14 -9.88 -2.50 12.35
CA GLU A 14 -8.68 -3.16 12.89
C GLU A 14 -7.38 -2.49 12.47
N ILE A 15 -7.32 -1.96 11.26
CA ILE A 15 -6.17 -1.23 10.73
C ILE A 15 -6.32 0.29 10.80
N SER A 16 -7.26 0.77 11.62
CA SER A 16 -7.61 2.18 11.74
C SER A 16 -6.44 3.07 12.16
N TYR A 17 -6.59 4.37 11.89
CA TYR A 17 -5.57 5.37 12.22
C TYR A 17 -5.27 5.42 13.72
N GLU A 18 -6.27 5.23 14.58
CA GLU A 18 -6.09 5.20 16.04
C GLU A 18 -5.17 4.06 16.49
N LYS A 19 -5.25 2.90 15.82
CA LYS A 19 -4.44 1.72 16.12
C LYS A 19 -3.05 1.75 15.49
N THR A 20 -2.93 2.34 14.30
CA THR A 20 -1.72 2.18 13.46
C THR A 20 -1.02 3.48 13.10
N GLN A 21 -1.63 4.65 13.32
CA GLN A 21 -1.17 5.95 12.80
C GLN A 21 -0.95 5.97 11.27
N VAL A 22 -1.54 5.02 10.54
CA VAL A 22 -1.50 4.95 9.08
C VAL A 22 -2.83 5.47 8.55
N LYS A 23 -2.76 6.41 7.62
CA LYS A 23 -3.94 6.85 6.86
C LYS A 23 -4.18 5.84 5.75
N GLN A 24 -5.41 5.38 5.60
CA GLN A 24 -5.74 4.35 4.61
C GLN A 24 -6.87 4.76 3.68
N VAL A 25 -6.84 4.19 2.48
CA VAL A 25 -7.89 4.29 1.46
C VAL A 25 -8.14 2.90 0.92
N VAL A 26 -9.42 2.56 0.74
CA VAL A 26 -9.85 1.26 0.21
C VAL A 26 -10.72 1.50 -1.00
N TYR A 27 -10.38 0.86 -2.11
CA TYR A 27 -11.18 0.87 -3.33
C TYR A 27 -11.34 -0.56 -3.85
N ALA A 28 -12.54 -1.12 -3.75
CA ALA A 28 -12.76 -2.55 -3.98
C ALA A 28 -11.77 -3.40 -3.16
N ASP A 29 -10.89 -4.16 -3.79
CA ASP A 29 -9.83 -4.98 -3.16
C ASP A 29 -8.49 -4.25 -2.98
N ASP A 30 -8.32 -3.10 -3.62
CA ASP A 30 -7.13 -2.27 -3.50
C ASP A 30 -7.12 -1.51 -2.17
N LEU A 31 -6.28 -1.99 -1.24
CA LEU A 31 -6.02 -1.37 0.05
C LEU A 31 -4.69 -0.60 0.00
N THR A 32 -4.73 0.69 0.33
CA THR A 32 -3.54 1.56 0.34
C THR A 32 -3.39 2.23 1.70
N GLY A 33 -2.17 2.23 2.23
CA GLY A 33 -1.80 2.87 3.50
C GLY A 33 -0.65 3.86 3.31
N ALA A 34 -0.71 5.01 4.00
CA ALA A 34 0.31 6.04 4.00
C ALA A 34 0.67 6.46 5.44
N GLY A 35 1.97 6.43 5.76
CA GLY A 35 2.47 6.73 7.10
C GLY A 35 3.99 6.54 7.21
N LYS A 36 4.50 6.51 8.45
CA LYS A 36 5.90 6.18 8.73
C LYS A 36 6.17 4.70 8.40
N ILE A 37 7.38 4.36 7.96
CA ILE A 37 7.72 2.99 7.55
C ILE A 37 7.55 1.97 8.68
N SER A 38 7.88 2.35 9.93
CA SER A 38 7.67 1.50 11.11
C SER A 38 6.20 1.17 11.32
N GLU A 39 5.35 2.18 11.19
CA GLU A 39 3.91 2.05 11.38
C GLU A 39 3.26 1.31 10.21
N LEU A 40 3.70 1.55 8.98
CA LEU A 40 3.29 0.78 7.81
C LEU A 40 3.63 -0.70 7.93
N LYS A 41 4.74 -1.04 8.60
CA LYS A 41 5.10 -2.45 8.85
C LYS A 41 4.13 -3.11 9.82
N LYS A 42 3.75 -2.43 10.91
CA LYS A 42 2.73 -2.92 11.86
C LYS A 42 1.37 -3.04 11.19
N TRP A 43 0.98 -2.02 10.44
CA TRP A 43 -0.24 -2.00 9.64
C TRP A 43 -0.29 -3.19 8.67
N TRP A 44 0.79 -3.45 7.92
CA TRP A 44 0.88 -4.60 7.02
C TRP A 44 0.75 -5.95 7.76
N ALA A 45 1.33 -6.07 8.96
CA ALA A 45 1.19 -7.27 9.77
C ALA A 45 -0.28 -7.52 10.15
N LEU A 46 -0.99 -6.48 10.60
CA LEU A 46 -2.42 -6.54 10.94
C LEU A 46 -3.28 -6.88 9.72
N VAL A 47 -2.98 -6.32 8.54
CA VAL A 47 -3.68 -6.68 7.30
C VAL A 47 -3.53 -8.17 6.99
N LYS A 48 -2.32 -8.72 7.14
CA LYS A 48 -2.06 -10.15 6.88
C LYS A 48 -2.70 -11.07 7.91
N GLU A 49 -2.76 -10.64 9.17
CA GLU A 49 -3.33 -11.41 10.28
C GLU A 49 -4.86 -11.42 10.24
N ASN A 50 -5.47 -10.24 10.10
CA ASN A 50 -6.92 -10.07 10.20
C ASN A 50 -7.63 -10.25 8.86
N GLY A 51 -6.97 -9.96 7.73
CA GLY A 51 -7.55 -10.09 6.40
C GLY A 51 -8.19 -11.47 6.13
N PRO A 52 -7.49 -12.60 6.36
CA PRO A 52 -8.02 -13.92 6.05
C PRO A 52 -9.34 -14.25 6.78
N THR A 53 -9.58 -13.68 7.96
CA THR A 53 -10.81 -13.93 8.74
C THR A 53 -12.08 -13.43 8.04
N ILE A 54 -11.94 -12.45 7.14
CA ILE A 54 -13.03 -11.89 6.33
C ILE A 54 -12.94 -12.31 4.85
N GLY A 55 -12.08 -13.28 4.52
CA GLY A 55 -11.84 -13.71 3.15
C GLY A 55 -10.95 -12.77 2.33
N TYR A 56 -10.26 -11.81 2.95
CA TYR A 56 -9.30 -10.91 2.30
C TYR A 56 -7.87 -11.43 2.46
N THR A 57 -7.28 -11.98 1.40
CA THR A 57 -5.87 -12.43 1.45
C THR A 57 -4.98 -11.46 0.67
N PRO A 58 -4.19 -10.61 1.35
CA PRO A 58 -3.32 -9.64 0.68
C PRO A 58 -2.22 -10.36 -0.11
N ASN A 59 -2.05 -10.01 -1.38
CA ASN A 59 -1.02 -10.60 -2.23
C ASN A 59 0.29 -9.81 -2.15
N ALA A 60 1.21 -10.28 -1.30
CA ALA A 60 2.50 -9.62 -1.04
C ALA A 60 3.32 -9.33 -2.31
N THR A 61 3.34 -10.22 -3.30
CA THR A 61 4.15 -10.04 -4.51
C THR A 61 3.59 -8.96 -5.44
N LYS A 62 2.29 -8.68 -5.34
CA LYS A 62 1.63 -7.55 -6.02
C LYS A 62 1.63 -6.27 -5.18
N SER A 63 1.89 -6.36 -3.88
CA SER A 63 1.96 -5.21 -2.98
C SER A 63 3.29 -4.47 -3.12
N ILE A 64 3.23 -3.14 -3.12
CA ILE A 64 4.37 -2.27 -3.38
C ILE A 64 4.46 -1.21 -2.30
N LEU A 65 5.64 -1.11 -1.69
CA LEU A 65 5.99 -0.05 -0.76
C LEU A 65 6.76 1.05 -1.51
N ILE A 66 6.15 2.22 -1.63
CA ILE A 66 6.80 3.41 -2.18
C ILE A 66 7.46 4.17 -1.03
N VAL A 67 8.77 4.39 -1.12
CA VAL A 67 9.54 5.13 -0.13
C VAL A 67 10.30 6.27 -0.77
N LYS A 68 10.59 7.31 -0.01
CA LYS A 68 11.52 8.35 -0.46
C LYS A 68 12.94 7.79 -0.54
N PRO A 69 13.80 8.31 -1.45
CA PRO A 69 15.16 7.80 -1.65
C PRO A 69 15.99 7.69 -0.35
N GLU A 70 15.88 8.67 0.54
CA GLU A 70 16.58 8.73 1.84
C GLU A 70 16.14 7.65 2.84
N HIS A 71 15.01 6.99 2.59
CA HIS A 71 14.48 5.93 3.45
C HIS A 71 14.45 4.56 2.76
N TYR A 72 15.04 4.45 1.57
CA TYR A 72 15.03 3.22 0.79
C TYR A 72 15.65 2.04 1.53
N GLU A 73 16.84 2.22 2.09
CA GLU A 73 17.53 1.17 2.85
C GLU A 73 16.73 0.74 4.08
N ASN A 74 16.12 1.68 4.79
CA ASN A 74 15.27 1.37 5.93
C ASN A 74 14.00 0.61 5.52
N GLY A 75 13.38 0.99 4.40
CA GLY A 75 12.25 0.28 3.82
C GLY A 75 12.60 -1.15 3.43
N VAL A 76 13.69 -1.35 2.70
CA VAL A 76 14.18 -2.68 2.31
C VAL A 76 14.49 -3.53 3.54
N ARG A 77 15.12 -2.96 4.56
CA ARG A 77 15.43 -3.67 5.82
C ARG A 77 14.16 -4.12 6.54
N LEU A 78 13.19 -3.23 6.72
CA LEU A 78 11.96 -3.54 7.47
C LEU A 78 11.00 -4.47 6.71
N PHE A 79 11.03 -4.44 5.37
CA PHE A 79 10.12 -5.21 4.52
C PHE A 79 10.76 -6.43 3.84
N ARG A 80 12.03 -6.75 4.14
CA ARG A 80 12.78 -7.88 3.56
C ARG A 80 11.98 -9.19 3.57
N ASP A 81 11.41 -9.54 4.72
CA ASP A 81 10.74 -10.84 4.90
C ASP A 81 9.24 -10.80 4.61
N SER A 82 8.71 -9.67 4.13
CA SER A 82 7.27 -9.55 3.83
C SER A 82 6.89 -9.95 2.41
N GLY A 83 7.85 -10.14 1.50
CA GLY A 83 7.57 -10.38 0.07
C GLY A 83 7.07 -9.16 -0.71
N VAL A 84 6.95 -8.00 -0.04
CA VAL A 84 6.51 -6.72 -0.62
C VAL A 84 7.67 -6.09 -1.40
N THR A 85 7.37 -5.60 -2.60
CA THR A 85 8.38 -4.93 -3.43
C THR A 85 8.58 -3.48 -2.97
N VAL A 86 9.82 -3.07 -2.71
CA VAL A 86 10.14 -1.69 -2.28
C VAL A 86 10.67 -0.88 -3.47
N THR A 87 10.07 0.28 -3.72
CA THR A 87 10.48 1.20 -4.81
C THR A 87 10.74 2.61 -4.30
N LYS A 88 11.75 3.27 -4.87
CA LYS A 88 12.08 4.69 -4.63
C LYS A 88 11.60 5.63 -5.73
N GLY A 89 11.19 5.08 -6.89
CA GLY A 89 10.87 5.86 -8.08
C GLY A 89 9.42 6.34 -8.11
N GLY A 90 8.51 5.46 -7.71
CA GLY A 90 7.07 5.65 -7.80
C GLY A 90 6.37 4.38 -8.28
N GLN A 91 5.04 4.43 -8.28
CA GLN A 91 4.17 3.40 -8.84
C GLN A 91 2.82 4.00 -9.28
N ARG A 92 2.17 3.34 -10.24
CA ARG A 92 0.79 3.65 -10.64
C ARG A 92 -0.20 3.29 -9.52
N HIS A 93 -1.23 4.10 -9.32
CA HIS A 93 -2.26 3.90 -8.30
C HIS A 93 -3.62 4.35 -8.83
N LEU A 94 -4.55 3.39 -9.03
CA LEU A 94 -5.94 3.63 -9.45
C LEU A 94 -6.10 4.59 -10.65
N GLY A 95 -5.29 4.41 -11.70
CA GLY A 95 -5.27 5.26 -12.89
C GLY A 95 -4.45 6.55 -12.78
N ALA A 96 -3.94 6.86 -11.59
CA ALA A 96 -2.98 7.92 -11.31
C ALA A 96 -1.56 7.38 -11.07
N VAL A 97 -0.65 8.26 -10.68
CA VAL A 97 0.75 7.93 -10.39
C VAL A 97 1.22 8.61 -9.10
N ILE A 98 1.92 7.85 -8.26
CA ILE A 98 2.54 8.33 -7.02
C ILE A 98 4.04 8.11 -7.13
N GLY A 99 4.85 9.14 -6.90
CA GLY A 99 6.31 9.00 -6.96
C GLY A 99 7.04 10.30 -7.23
N THR A 100 8.29 10.15 -7.64
CA THR A 100 9.18 11.26 -8.01
C THR A 100 8.64 12.05 -9.21
N ASP A 101 9.02 13.31 -9.33
CA ASP A 101 8.59 14.17 -10.46
C ASP A 101 9.02 13.60 -11.81
N LYS A 102 10.20 12.97 -11.88
CA LYS A 102 10.67 12.26 -13.07
C LYS A 102 9.72 11.13 -13.46
N PHE A 103 9.24 10.36 -12.48
CA PHE A 103 8.31 9.24 -12.73
C PHE A 103 6.92 9.74 -13.15
N LYS A 104 6.44 10.83 -12.54
CA LYS A 104 5.19 11.49 -12.94
C LYS A 104 5.27 12.04 -14.36
N ALA A 105 6.35 12.75 -14.71
CA ALA A 105 6.55 13.30 -16.05
C ALA A 105 6.62 12.20 -17.12
N LYS A 106 7.32 11.10 -16.84
CA LYS A 106 7.35 9.93 -17.73
C LYS A 106 5.94 9.35 -17.95
N TYR A 107 5.17 9.15 -16.89
CA TYR A 107 3.81 8.62 -16.99
C TYR A 107 2.88 9.52 -17.82
N VAL A 108 2.93 10.84 -17.59
CA VAL A 108 2.13 11.80 -18.37
C VAL A 108 2.58 11.82 -19.83
N GLY A 109 3.89 11.80 -20.10
CA GLY A 109 4.42 11.74 -21.47
C GLY A 109 3.94 10.51 -22.22
N GLU A 110 4.02 9.32 -21.61
CA GLU A 110 3.50 8.07 -22.19
C GLU A 110 2.00 8.14 -22.49
N LYS A 111 1.22 8.79 -21.61
CA LYS A 111 -0.23 8.92 -21.77
C LYS A 111 -0.67 9.92 -22.84
N VAL A 112 0.13 10.95 -23.11
CA VAL A 112 -0.17 11.96 -24.14
C VAL A 112 0.25 11.46 -25.54
N SER A 113 1.21 10.53 -25.62
CA SER A 113 1.63 9.89 -26.87
C SER A 113 0.75 8.71 -27.31
N GLU A 114 -0.22 8.32 -26.48
CA GLU A 114 -1.20 7.24 -26.74
C GLU A 114 -2.45 7.83 -27.40
#